data_AF-A0AB36M5F7-F1
#
_entry.id   AF-A0AB36M5F7-F1
#
_cell.length_a   1.000
_cell.length_b   1.000
_cell.length_c   1.000
_cell.angle_alpha   90.00
_cell.angle_beta   90.00
_cell.angle_gamma   90.00
#
_symmetry.space_group_name_H-M   'P 1'
#
loop_
_entity.id
_entity.type
_entity.pdbx_description
1 polymer ?
#
loop_
_entity_poly.entity_id
_entity_poly.type
_entity_poly.pdbx_seq_one_letter_code
_entity_poly.pdbx_strand_id
1 'polypeptide(L)'
;MTQKFEIKNRFTEEVLFTCDVPEGMESGMIARHAAEAAIAAGANLRDANLRDANLRDANLRDANLRDANLYGASLYGASLRDAKAAPLVVYGLRWDVIISGLGKMRIGCQEHAVADWKSFDDARITRMDSEALEFWNQHKSMLLNMCDSYVHPAEETGNDSE
;
A
#
# COMPACT_ATOMS: atom_id res chain seq x y z
N MET A 1 -14.46 -20.60 20.49
CA MET A 1 -13.82 -19.39 21.06
C MET A 1 -13.30 -18.58 19.89
N THR A 2 -13.65 -17.30 19.78
CA THR A 2 -13.07 -16.42 18.76
C THR A 2 -11.63 -16.09 19.12
N GLN A 3 -10.71 -16.33 18.19
CA GLN A 3 -9.31 -15.92 18.34
C GLN A 3 -9.22 -14.41 18.09
N LYS A 4 -8.44 -13.67 18.88
CA LYS A 4 -8.17 -12.26 18.58
C LYS A 4 -6.99 -12.12 17.63
N PHE A 5 -7.07 -11.13 16.75
CA PHE A 5 -5.96 -10.68 15.91
C PHE A 5 -5.65 -9.22 16.19
N GLU A 6 -4.38 -8.87 16.19
CA GLU A 6 -3.87 -7.53 16.50
C GLU A 6 -3.12 -6.98 15.30
N ILE A 7 -3.48 -5.77 14.87
CA ILE A 7 -2.65 -4.97 13.98
C ILE A 7 -1.75 -4.13 14.88
N LYS A 8 -0.43 -4.23 14.68
CA LYS A 8 0.57 -3.59 15.54
C LYS A 8 1.35 -2.52 14.79
N ASN A 9 1.85 -1.55 15.54
CA ASN A 9 2.84 -0.60 15.06
C ASN A 9 4.15 -1.33 14.73
N ARG A 10 4.72 -1.04 13.56
CA ARG A 10 5.93 -1.69 13.03
C ARG A 10 7.22 -1.39 13.82
N PHE A 11 7.23 -0.35 14.65
CA PHE A 11 8.40 0.11 15.41
C PHE A 11 8.25 -0.15 16.90
N THR A 12 7.05 0.09 17.45
CA THR A 12 6.80 0.03 18.91
C THR A 12 6.14 -1.27 19.36
N GLU A 13 5.65 -2.09 18.42
CA GLU A 13 4.80 -3.27 18.68
C GLU A 13 3.47 -2.96 19.40
N GLU A 14 3.15 -1.67 19.59
CA GLU A 14 1.88 -1.24 20.18
C GLU A 14 0.71 -1.70 19.32
N VAL A 15 -0.36 -2.15 19.97
CA VAL A 15 -1.59 -2.59 19.30
C VAL A 15 -2.34 -1.35 18.80
N LEU A 16 -2.41 -1.21 17.48
CA LEU A 16 -3.17 -0.15 16.81
C LEU A 16 -4.66 -0.51 16.73
N PHE A 17 -4.96 -1.80 16.58
CA PHE A 17 -6.32 -2.31 16.51
C PHE A 17 -6.38 -3.80 16.88
N THR A 18 -7.48 -4.22 17.48
CA THR A 18 -7.77 -5.63 17.78
C THR A 18 -9.16 -5.98 17.27
N CYS A 19 -9.28 -7.13 16.62
CA CYS A 19 -10.59 -7.69 16.25
C CYS A 19 -10.70 -9.16 16.63
N ASP A 20 -11.94 -9.61 16.78
CA ASP A 20 -12.25 -11.03 16.83
C ASP A 20 -12.20 -11.64 15.42
N VAL A 21 -11.53 -12.78 15.32
CA VAL A 21 -11.44 -13.60 14.11
C VAL A 21 -12.55 -14.66 14.17
N PRO A 22 -13.46 -14.69 13.18
CA PRO A 22 -14.47 -15.73 13.07
C PRO A 22 -13.86 -17.14 13.00
N GLU A 23 -14.51 -18.11 13.62
CA GLU A 23 -14.10 -19.51 13.52
C GLU A 23 -14.14 -19.99 12.06
N GLY A 24 -13.11 -20.73 11.65
CA GLY A 24 -12.99 -21.26 10.28
C GLY A 24 -12.52 -20.25 9.22
N MET A 25 -12.16 -19.02 9.61
CA MET A 25 -11.56 -18.07 8.68
C MET A 25 -10.19 -18.56 8.20
N GLU A 26 -9.99 -18.55 6.88
CA GLU A 26 -8.69 -18.90 6.29
C GLU A 26 -7.59 -17.94 6.78
N SER A 27 -6.43 -18.48 7.12
CA SER A 27 -5.32 -17.71 7.70
C SER A 27 -4.90 -16.52 6.84
N GLY A 28 -4.93 -16.68 5.51
CA GLY A 28 -4.64 -15.60 4.57
C GLY A 28 -5.63 -14.43 4.64
N MET A 29 -6.86 -14.66 5.09
CA MET A 29 -7.94 -13.66 5.09
C MET A 29 -8.00 -12.85 6.38
N ILE A 30 -7.31 -13.30 7.43
CA ILE A 30 -7.34 -12.68 8.76
C ILE A 30 -6.84 -11.23 8.70
N ALA A 31 -5.73 -10.98 8.01
CA ALA A 31 -5.16 -9.64 7.90
C ALA A 31 -6.11 -8.68 7.13
N ARG A 32 -6.79 -9.18 6.10
CA ARG A 32 -7.82 -8.42 5.38
C ARG A 32 -8.98 -8.04 6.27
N HIS A 33 -9.57 -9.05 6.93
CA HIS A 33 -10.68 -8.88 7.86
C HIS A 33 -10.33 -7.86 8.95
N ALA A 34 -9.14 -7.99 9.54
CA ALA A 34 -8.67 -7.07 10.57
C ALA A 34 -8.49 -5.65 10.04
N ALA A 35 -7.92 -5.47 8.84
CA ALA A 35 -7.73 -4.15 8.23
C ALA A 35 -9.07 -3.48 7.93
N GLU A 36 -10.02 -4.21 7.33
CA GLU A 36 -11.37 -3.71 7.03
C GLU A 36 -12.14 -3.36 8.30
N ALA A 37 -12.05 -4.20 9.34
CA ALA A 37 -12.65 -3.93 10.64
C ALA A 37 -12.04 -2.69 11.31
N ALA A 38 -10.72 -2.50 11.21
CA ALA A 38 -10.04 -1.33 11.73
C ALA A 38 -10.54 -0.05 11.05
N ILE A 39 -10.71 -0.08 9.74
CA ILE A 39 -11.20 1.05 8.95
C ILE A 39 -12.66 1.35 9.29
N ALA A 40 -13.51 0.34 9.38
CA ALA A 40 -14.90 0.50 9.79
C ALA A 40 -15.04 1.12 11.18
N ALA A 41 -14.07 0.88 12.07
CA ALA A 41 -13.97 1.49 13.40
C ALA A 41 -13.30 2.88 13.41
N GLY A 42 -12.84 3.38 12.25
CA GLY A 42 -12.11 4.65 12.14
C GLY A 42 -10.71 4.61 12.76
N ALA A 43 -10.12 3.42 12.92
CA ALA A 43 -8.81 3.24 13.53
C ALA A 43 -7.70 3.87 12.69
N ASN A 44 -6.69 4.42 13.38
CA ASN A 44 -5.52 4.97 12.73
C ASN A 44 -4.49 3.87 12.47
N LEU A 45 -4.37 3.42 11.20
CA LEU A 45 -3.41 2.40 10.76
C LEU A 45 -2.04 2.98 10.36
N ARG A 46 -1.73 4.20 10.80
CA ARG A 46 -0.40 4.78 10.61
C ARG A 46 0.66 3.86 11.21
N ASP A 47 1.76 3.67 10.48
CA ASP A 47 2.88 2.82 10.92
C ASP A 47 2.47 1.33 11.14
N ALA A 48 1.31 0.89 10.67
CA ALA A 48 0.84 -0.48 10.85
C ALA A 48 1.75 -1.51 10.19
N ASN A 49 1.96 -2.64 10.85
CA ASN A 49 2.64 -3.79 10.28
C ASN A 49 1.63 -4.69 9.56
N LEU A 50 1.57 -4.57 8.23
CA LEU A 50 0.73 -5.36 7.32
C LEU A 50 1.60 -6.13 6.31
N ARG A 51 2.80 -6.52 6.73
CA ARG A 51 3.76 -7.25 5.90
C ARG A 51 3.15 -8.59 5.45
N ASP A 52 3.35 -8.92 4.19
CA ASP A 52 2.91 -10.17 3.55
C ASP A 52 1.38 -10.40 3.65
N ALA A 53 0.60 -9.37 4.02
CA ALA A 53 -0.84 -9.46 4.19
C ALA A 53 -1.53 -9.65 2.83
N ASN A 54 -2.44 -10.62 2.76
CA ASN A 54 -3.37 -10.68 1.64
C ASN A 54 -4.48 -9.64 1.87
N LEU A 55 -4.35 -8.48 1.22
CA LEU A 55 -5.33 -7.40 1.21
C LEU A 55 -6.07 -7.35 -0.14
N ARG A 56 -6.14 -8.48 -0.84
CA ARG A 56 -6.79 -8.56 -2.15
C ARG A 56 -8.27 -8.24 -2.02
N ASP A 57 -8.75 -7.37 -2.90
CA ASP A 57 -10.13 -6.88 -2.96
C ASP A 57 -10.58 -6.20 -1.64
N ALA A 58 -9.64 -5.78 -0.79
CA ALA A 58 -9.94 -5.18 0.50
C ALA A 58 -10.55 -3.78 0.34
N ASN A 59 -11.55 -3.46 1.16
CA ASN A 59 -12.03 -2.09 1.25
C ASN A 59 -11.13 -1.25 2.18
N LEU A 60 -10.15 -0.56 1.58
CA LEU A 60 -9.19 0.32 2.26
C LEU A 60 -9.53 1.81 2.12
N ARG A 61 -10.80 2.13 1.84
CA ARG A 61 -11.28 3.50 1.66
C ARG A 61 -11.07 4.31 2.94
N ASP A 62 -10.61 5.55 2.81
CA ASP A 62 -10.35 6.48 3.93
C ASP A 62 -9.28 6.02 4.94
N ALA A 63 -8.62 4.87 4.70
CA ALA A 63 -7.63 4.31 5.62
C ALA A 63 -6.39 5.21 5.72
N ASN A 64 -5.95 5.49 6.95
CA ASN A 64 -4.65 6.12 7.16
C ASN A 64 -3.56 5.05 7.19
N LEU A 65 -2.97 4.73 6.03
CA LEU A 65 -1.86 3.77 5.90
C LEU A 65 -0.49 4.45 5.79
N ARG A 66 -0.37 5.72 6.21
CA ARG A 66 0.89 6.48 6.15
C ARG A 66 1.97 5.71 6.91
N ASP A 67 3.09 5.45 6.24
CA ASP A 67 4.28 4.74 6.76
C ASP A 67 4.06 3.26 7.16
N ALA A 68 2.90 2.68 6.82
CA ALA A 68 2.61 1.27 7.06
C ALA A 68 3.59 0.34 6.34
N ASN A 69 3.97 -0.76 7.00
CA ASN A 69 4.77 -1.81 6.37
C ASN A 69 3.86 -2.70 5.51
N LEU A 70 3.85 -2.45 4.20
CA LEU A 70 3.11 -3.22 3.21
C LEU A 70 4.03 -4.12 2.35
N TYR A 71 5.27 -4.36 2.80
CA TYR A 71 6.19 -5.23 2.06
C TYR A 71 5.53 -6.60 1.83
N GLY A 72 5.47 -7.04 0.57
CA GLY A 72 4.88 -8.33 0.19
C GLY A 72 3.35 -8.41 0.28
N ALA A 73 2.67 -7.33 0.68
CA ALA A 73 1.22 -7.33 0.77
C ALA A 73 0.57 -7.38 -0.64
N SER A 74 -0.45 -8.21 -0.81
CA SER A 74 -1.23 -8.26 -2.03
C SER A 74 -2.36 -7.23 -1.95
N LEU A 75 -2.27 -6.14 -2.71
CA LEU A 75 -3.29 -5.09 -2.79
C LEU A 75 -4.13 -5.17 -4.09
N TYR A 76 -4.04 -6.28 -4.83
CA TYR A 76 -4.77 -6.42 -6.08
C TYR A 76 -6.28 -6.23 -5.87
N GLY A 77 -6.89 -5.29 -6.59
CA GLY A 77 -8.31 -4.98 -6.48
C GLY A 77 -8.71 -4.26 -5.19
N ALA A 78 -7.77 -3.93 -4.30
CA ALA A 78 -8.07 -3.18 -3.09
C ALA A 78 -8.53 -1.76 -3.43
N SER A 79 -9.60 -1.30 -2.80
CA SER A 79 -10.10 0.05 -2.97
C SER A 79 -9.40 0.99 -1.99
N LEU A 80 -8.39 1.74 -2.45
CA LEU A 80 -7.75 2.83 -1.68
C LEU A 80 -8.33 4.21 -2.00
N ARG A 81 -9.49 4.26 -2.69
CA ARG A 81 -10.16 5.52 -3.03
C ARG A 81 -10.35 6.36 -1.77
N ASP A 82 -9.99 7.64 -1.82
CA ASP A 82 -10.13 8.60 -0.71
C ASP A 82 -9.34 8.25 0.58
N ALA A 83 -8.45 7.25 0.56
CA ALA A 83 -7.48 7.05 1.65
C ALA A 83 -6.76 8.37 1.92
N LYS A 84 -6.73 8.83 3.18
CA LYS A 84 -6.40 10.22 3.57
C LYS A 84 -5.06 10.70 2.99
N ALA A 85 -5.11 11.24 1.76
CA ALA A 85 -4.24 12.10 0.95
C ALA A 85 -2.70 12.08 1.12
N ALA A 86 -2.11 11.16 1.86
CA ALA A 86 -0.67 11.11 2.12
C ALA A 86 -0.02 10.02 1.26
N PRO A 87 1.15 10.28 0.63
CA PRO A 87 1.83 9.28 -0.19
C PRO A 87 2.00 7.95 0.55
N LEU A 88 1.76 6.83 -0.14
CA LEU A 88 2.11 5.52 0.41
C LEU A 88 3.63 5.42 0.45
N VAL A 89 4.18 5.21 1.64
CA VAL A 89 5.62 5.01 1.83
C VAL A 89 5.87 3.55 2.17
N VAL A 90 6.55 2.84 1.27
CA VAL A 90 6.93 1.44 1.44
C VAL A 90 8.38 1.39 1.91
N TYR A 91 8.54 1.06 3.19
CA TYR A 91 9.84 0.86 3.83
C TYR A 91 10.20 -0.62 3.92
N GLY A 92 11.48 -0.92 4.18
CA GLY A 92 11.99 -2.30 4.29
C GLY A 92 12.39 -2.90 2.94
N LEU A 93 12.41 -2.07 1.90
CA LEU A 93 13.02 -2.31 0.61
C LEU A 93 14.45 -1.73 0.61
N ARG A 94 15.28 -2.12 -0.38
CA ARG A 94 16.63 -1.55 -0.56
C ARG A 94 16.59 -0.02 -0.66
N TRP A 95 15.56 0.50 -1.33
CA TRP A 95 15.27 1.92 -1.39
C TRP A 95 13.86 2.20 -0.91
N ASP A 96 13.69 3.33 -0.23
CA ASP A 96 12.37 3.85 0.10
C ASP A 96 11.58 4.06 -1.18
N VAL A 97 10.35 3.51 -1.20
CA VAL A 97 9.42 3.73 -2.30
C VAL A 97 8.30 4.63 -1.83
N ILE A 98 8.07 5.73 -2.54
CA ILE A 98 6.95 6.63 -2.30
C ILE A 98 6.02 6.60 -3.51
N ILE A 99 4.76 6.23 -3.30
CA ILE A 99 3.71 6.32 -4.31
C ILE A 99 2.84 7.51 -3.93
N SER A 100 2.98 8.59 -4.68
CA SER A 100 2.08 9.72 -4.56
C SER A 100 0.81 9.40 -5.36
N GLY A 101 -0.37 9.54 -4.76
CA GLY A 101 -1.66 9.20 -5.40
C GLY A 101 -2.01 10.07 -6.61
N LEU A 102 -1.07 10.90 -7.07
CA LEU A 102 -1.08 11.72 -8.29
C LEU A 102 -0.37 11.01 -9.47
N GLY A 103 -0.25 9.68 -9.42
CA GLY A 103 0.34 8.90 -10.52
C GLY A 103 1.85 9.02 -10.66
N LYS A 104 2.57 9.40 -9.59
CA LYS A 104 4.05 9.34 -9.55
C LYS A 104 4.54 8.35 -8.50
N MET A 105 5.63 7.70 -8.83
CA MET A 105 6.36 6.81 -7.92
C MET A 105 7.82 7.25 -7.82
N ARG A 106 8.33 7.31 -6.60
CA ARG A 106 9.73 7.56 -6.29
C ARG A 106 10.37 6.30 -5.74
N ILE A 107 11.52 5.90 -6.26
CA ILE A 107 12.36 4.81 -5.74
C ILE A 107 13.75 5.41 -5.45
N GLY A 108 14.10 5.55 -4.17
CA GLY A 108 15.31 6.25 -3.76
C GLY A 108 15.30 7.71 -4.25
N CYS A 109 16.29 8.09 -5.07
CA CYS A 109 16.39 9.43 -5.67
C CYS A 109 15.63 9.58 -7.00
N GLN A 110 15.06 8.50 -7.55
CA GLN A 110 14.40 8.51 -8.86
C GLN A 110 12.90 8.72 -8.71
N GLU A 111 12.38 9.89 -9.08
CA GLU A 111 10.94 10.18 -9.16
C GLU A 111 10.49 10.29 -10.61
N HIS A 112 9.53 9.47 -11.02
CA HIS A 112 8.98 9.46 -12.37
C HIS A 112 7.47 9.18 -12.34
N ALA A 113 6.76 9.48 -13.43
CA ALA A 113 5.36 9.07 -13.56
C ALA A 113 5.25 7.54 -13.58
N VAL A 114 4.14 6.99 -13.09
CA VAL A 114 3.89 5.55 -13.13
C VAL A 114 3.87 5.03 -14.57
N ALA A 115 3.37 5.82 -15.52
CA ALA A 115 3.42 5.50 -16.95
C ALA A 115 4.87 5.40 -17.47
N ASP A 116 5.76 6.28 -17.00
CA ASP A 116 7.17 6.24 -17.36
C ASP A 116 7.82 4.96 -16.82
N TRP A 117 7.62 4.65 -15.54
CA TRP A 117 8.11 3.41 -14.93
C TRP A 117 7.68 2.15 -15.69
N LYS A 118 6.43 2.13 -16.20
CA LYS A 118 5.92 1.02 -17.03
C LYS A 118 6.63 0.91 -18.38
N SER A 119 7.16 2.02 -18.90
CA SER A 119 7.83 2.10 -20.21
C SER A 119 9.35 1.91 -20.18
N PHE A 120 9.98 1.97 -19.01
CA PHE A 120 11.44 1.89 -18.91
C PHE A 120 11.98 0.53 -19.35
N ASP A 121 13.02 0.56 -20.18
CA ASP A 121 13.82 -0.60 -20.53
C ASP A 121 14.89 -0.90 -19.47
N ASP A 122 15.41 -2.12 -19.49
CA ASP A 122 16.42 -2.58 -18.54
C ASP A 122 17.68 -1.70 -18.57
N ALA A 123 18.07 -1.21 -19.75
CA ALA A 123 19.22 -0.33 -19.91
C ALA A 123 19.04 1.00 -19.17
N ARG A 124 17.85 1.60 -19.22
CA ARG A 124 17.53 2.83 -18.49
C ARG A 124 17.53 2.61 -16.99
N ILE A 125 16.92 1.52 -16.51
CA ILE A 125 16.92 1.17 -15.09
C ILE A 125 18.36 0.94 -14.61
N THR A 126 19.17 0.22 -15.37
CA THR A 126 20.59 -0.06 -15.03
C THR A 126 21.43 1.22 -14.90
N ARG A 127 21.11 2.28 -15.66
CA ARG A 127 21.78 3.58 -15.53
C ARG A 127 21.43 4.35 -14.26
N MET A 128 20.35 3.98 -13.55
CA MET A 128 19.93 4.66 -12.33
C MET A 128 20.81 4.32 -11.14
N ASP A 129 21.19 3.04 -11.01
CA ASP A 129 22.07 2.50 -9.99
C ASP A 129 22.53 1.09 -10.42
N SER A 130 23.71 0.66 -9.97
CA SER A 130 24.25 -0.68 -10.21
C SER A 130 23.33 -1.84 -9.78
N GLU A 131 22.52 -1.64 -8.72
CA GLU A 131 21.60 -2.65 -8.19
C GLU A 131 20.14 -2.40 -8.60
N ALA A 132 19.87 -1.33 -9.38
CA ALA A 132 18.50 -0.91 -9.70
C ALA A 132 17.73 -1.95 -10.52
N LEU A 133 18.38 -2.61 -11.48
CA LEU A 133 17.70 -3.56 -12.37
C LEU A 133 17.23 -4.81 -11.61
N GLU A 134 18.08 -5.35 -10.73
CA GLU A 134 17.74 -6.50 -9.89
C GLU A 134 16.57 -6.17 -8.97
N PHE A 135 16.65 -5.03 -8.27
CA PHE A 135 15.57 -4.54 -7.43
C PHE A 135 14.27 -4.35 -8.20
N TRP A 136 14.33 -3.71 -9.37
CA TRP A 136 13.16 -3.48 -10.20
C TRP A 136 12.52 -4.81 -10.60
N ASN A 137 13.29 -5.77 -11.10
CA ASN A 137 12.76 -7.07 -11.48
C ASN A 137 12.13 -7.83 -10.29
N GLN A 138 12.69 -7.68 -9.09
CA GLN A 138 12.16 -8.30 -7.89
C GLN A 138 10.84 -7.69 -7.41
N HIS A 139 10.69 -6.36 -7.49
CA HIS A 139 9.60 -5.63 -6.84
C HIS A 139 8.58 -4.99 -7.80
N LYS A 140 8.87 -4.92 -9.11
CA LYS A 140 8.05 -4.23 -10.13
C LYS A 140 6.57 -4.59 -10.05
N SER A 141 6.24 -5.88 -10.02
CA SER A 141 4.84 -6.33 -10.01
C SER A 141 4.09 -5.83 -8.77
N MET A 142 4.72 -5.90 -7.60
CA MET A 142 4.15 -5.39 -6.35
C MET A 142 3.95 -3.87 -6.44
N LEU A 143 5.00 -3.14 -6.81
CA LEU A 143 4.98 -1.68 -6.85
C LEU A 143 3.97 -1.13 -7.87
N LEU A 144 3.88 -1.72 -9.06
CA LEU A 144 2.91 -1.31 -10.08
C LEU A 144 1.48 -1.65 -9.67
N ASN A 145 1.23 -2.80 -9.03
CA ASN A 145 -0.09 -3.12 -8.48
C ASN A 145 -0.51 -2.12 -7.40
N MET A 146 0.41 -1.71 -6.53
CA MET A 146 0.15 -0.67 -5.55
C MET A 146 -0.18 0.67 -6.22
N CYS A 147 0.57 1.05 -7.26
CA CYS A 147 0.30 2.27 -8.02
C CYS A 147 -1.10 2.23 -8.65
N ASP A 148 -1.47 1.14 -9.32
CA ASP A 148 -2.76 0.99 -10.01
C ASP A 148 -3.94 1.02 -9.03
N SER A 149 -3.74 0.53 -7.81
CA SER A 149 -4.76 0.55 -6.75
C SER A 149 -4.83 1.92 -6.03
N TYR A 150 -3.80 2.76 -6.18
CA TYR A 150 -3.62 4.04 -5.49
C TYR A 150 -3.75 5.26 -6.43
N VAL A 151 -4.46 5.11 -7.55
CA VAL A 151 -4.76 6.24 -8.44
C VAL A 151 -6.05 6.92 -7.96
N HIS A 152 -5.93 8.16 -7.47
CA HIS A 152 -7.08 9.05 -7.43
C HIS A 152 -7.38 9.45 -8.87
N PRO A 153 -8.62 9.27 -9.40
CA PRO A 153 -9.01 10.08 -10.54
C PRO A 153 -8.76 11.53 -10.13
N ALA A 154 -8.02 12.27 -10.95
CA ALA A 154 -7.90 13.72 -10.77
C ALA A 154 -9.31 14.23 -10.51
N GLU A 155 -9.48 15.04 -9.47
CA GLU A 155 -10.74 15.72 -9.24
C GLU A 155 -11.18 16.30 -10.58
N GLU A 156 -12.24 15.72 -11.17
CA GLU A 156 -13.05 16.49 -12.08
C GLU A 156 -13.54 17.63 -11.19
N THR A 157 -12.85 18.76 -11.26
CA THR A 157 -13.38 20.03 -10.85
C THR A 157 -14.66 20.18 -11.65
N GLY A 158 -15.77 19.71 -11.06
CA GLY A 158 -17.11 19.93 -11.53
C GLY A 158 -17.23 21.43 -11.64
N ASN A 159 -17.12 21.91 -12.88
CA ASN A 159 -17.52 23.25 -13.22
C ASN A 159 -19.05 23.24 -13.23
N ASP A 160 -19.64 23.11 -12.04
CA ASP A 160 -21.00 23.55 -11.78
C ASP A 160 -20.91 25.06 -11.64
N SER A 161 -20.95 25.74 -12.78
CA SER A 161 -21.37 27.14 -12.84
C SER A 161 -22.78 27.19 -13.43
N GLU A 162 -23.65 27.82 -12.65
CA GLU A 162 -25.04 28.20 -12.92
C GLU A 162 -25.26 28.90 -14.27
#